data_AF-A0A8S2DSI2-F1
#
_entry.id   AF-A0A8S2DSI2-F1
#
_cell.length_a   1.000
_cell.length_b   1.000
_cell.length_c   1.000
_cell.angle_alpha   90.00
_cell.angle_beta   90.00
_cell.angle_gamma   90.00
#
_symmetry.space_group_name_H-M   'P 1'
#
loop_
_entity.id
_entity.type
_entity.pdbx_description
1 polymer ?
#
loop_
_entity_poly.entity_id
_entity_poly.type
_entity_poly.pdbx_seq_one_letter_code
_entity_poly.pdbx_strand_id
1 'polypeptide(L)'
;MSHYFLQKKDNDDISDVERKQADHWFLGAIGLALIPADIVESTWVDIIDLHTQDYAGAVTFNDYLVQTYVDKDVSLFEIETWNANNANLNDLPRTNNHVERYNSRLESIFPSHPHIFEFVELLRDEHIYQHHQAEESDIQTRKRKKSIMTLIIN
;
A
#
# COMPACT_ATOMS: atom_id res chain seq x y z
N MET A 1 20.63 34.30 26.06
CA MET A 1 20.89 33.36 24.93
C MET A 1 21.02 31.97 25.52
N SER A 2 20.10 31.10 25.11
CA SER A 2 19.81 29.80 25.68
C SER A 2 20.94 28.80 25.40
N HIS A 3 21.65 28.37 26.45
CA HIS A 3 22.41 27.13 26.42
C HIS A 3 21.41 25.98 26.50
N TYR A 4 20.98 25.50 25.33
CA TYR A 4 20.20 24.27 25.22
C TYR A 4 21.03 23.12 25.78
N PHE A 5 20.59 22.68 26.96
CA PHE A 5 20.94 21.40 27.57
C PHE A 5 20.74 20.30 26.52
N LEU A 6 21.85 19.73 26.05
CA LEU A 6 21.88 18.33 25.64
C LEU A 6 21.65 17.50 26.89
N GLN A 7 20.39 17.41 27.33
CA GLN A 7 19.94 16.35 28.19
C GLN A 7 19.94 15.09 27.32
N LYS A 8 21.09 14.41 27.32
CA LYS A 8 21.14 12.96 27.09
C LYS A 8 20.14 12.38 28.08
N LYS A 9 18.92 12.10 27.63
CA LYS A 9 17.94 11.38 28.42
C LYS A 9 18.55 10.00 28.60
N ASP A 10 18.80 9.67 29.86
CA ASP A 10 19.44 8.43 30.28
C ASP A 10 18.78 7.24 29.57
N ASN A 11 19.64 6.31 29.11
CA ASN A 11 19.22 4.95 28.77
C ASN A 11 18.70 4.32 30.07
N ASP A 12 17.47 4.60 30.43
CA ASP A 12 16.70 3.70 31.28
C ASP A 12 16.55 2.40 30.49
N ASP A 13 17.05 1.31 31.06
CA ASP A 13 16.86 -0.05 30.58
C ASP A 13 15.37 -0.30 30.41
N ILE A 14 14.84 -0.09 29.19
CA ILE A 14 13.49 -0.53 28.81
C ILE A 14 13.44 -2.03 29.12
N SER A 15 12.63 -2.38 30.10
CA SER A 15 12.49 -3.76 30.57
C SER A 15 12.04 -4.65 29.42
N ASP A 16 12.45 -5.92 29.44
CA ASP A 16 12.03 -6.90 28.41
C ASP A 16 10.50 -7.04 28.29
N VAL A 17 9.76 -6.68 29.34
CA VAL A 17 8.30 -6.64 29.36
C VAL A 17 7.78 -5.48 28.53
N GLU A 18 8.35 -4.29 28.70
CA GLU A 18 8.00 -3.09 27.93
C GLU A 18 8.34 -3.24 26.45
N ARG A 19 9.47 -3.91 26.11
CA ARG A 19 9.81 -4.23 24.72
C ARG A 19 8.79 -5.18 24.08
N LYS A 20 8.40 -6.24 24.78
CA LYS A 20 7.40 -7.17 24.28
C LYS A 20 6.06 -6.50 24.09
N GLN A 21 5.63 -5.65 25.02
CA GLN A 21 4.40 -4.86 24.85
C GLN A 21 4.51 -3.90 23.66
N ALA A 22 5.69 -3.30 23.44
CA ALA A 22 5.97 -2.47 22.27
C ALA A 22 5.79 -3.19 20.93
N ASP A 23 6.26 -4.44 20.85
CA ASP A 23 6.15 -5.24 19.64
C ASP A 23 4.69 -5.55 19.27
N HIS A 24 3.78 -5.70 20.25
CA HIS A 24 2.38 -6.08 19.97
C HIS A 24 1.58 -4.96 19.31
N TRP A 25 1.72 -3.70 19.74
CA TRP A 25 0.99 -2.60 19.08
C TRP A 25 1.59 -2.22 17.73
N PHE A 26 2.90 -2.36 17.55
CA PHE A 26 3.53 -2.20 16.25
C PHE A 26 3.04 -3.25 15.24
N LEU A 27 3.00 -4.52 15.65
CA LEU A 27 2.45 -5.60 14.82
C LEU A 27 0.96 -5.41 14.56
N GLY A 28 0.20 -4.94 15.56
CA GLY A 28 -1.20 -4.56 15.42
C GLY A 28 -1.41 -3.49 14.35
N ALA A 29 -0.60 -2.43 14.36
CA ALA A 29 -0.64 -1.35 13.38
C ALA A 29 -0.37 -1.84 11.95
N ILE A 30 0.62 -2.72 11.76
CA ILE A 30 0.88 -3.35 10.46
C ILE A 30 -0.29 -4.24 10.03
N GLY A 31 -0.87 -4.99 10.98
CA GLY A 31 -2.00 -5.88 10.75
C GLY A 31 -3.25 -5.17 10.23
N LEU A 32 -3.44 -3.88 10.55
CA LEU A 32 -4.58 -3.08 10.07
C LEU A 32 -4.65 -3.03 8.54
N ALA A 33 -3.53 -3.13 7.83
CA ALA A 33 -3.52 -3.10 6.37
C ALA A 33 -4.16 -4.36 5.75
N LEU A 34 -4.37 -5.41 6.55
CA LEU A 34 -4.81 -6.72 6.08
C LEU A 34 -6.25 -7.05 6.49
N ILE A 35 -6.93 -6.18 7.24
CA ILE A 35 -8.31 -6.38 7.68
C ILE A 35 -9.27 -5.50 6.86
N PRO A 36 -10.57 -5.83 6.81
CA PRO A 36 -11.56 -4.99 6.13
C PRO A 36 -11.54 -3.53 6.62
N ALA A 37 -11.63 -2.57 5.68
CA ALA A 37 -11.50 -1.13 5.96
C ALA A 37 -12.57 -0.62 6.94
N ASP A 38 -13.75 -1.23 6.94
CA ASP A 38 -14.87 -0.87 7.81
C ASP A 38 -14.55 -1.13 9.29
N ILE A 39 -13.72 -2.13 9.60
CA ILE A 39 -13.40 -2.54 10.98
C ILE A 39 -12.04 -2.02 11.48
N VAL A 40 -11.29 -1.27 10.67
CA VAL A 40 -9.94 -0.79 11.02
C VAL A 40 -9.96 0.06 12.29
N GLU A 41 -10.88 1.02 12.37
CA GLU A 41 -11.00 1.94 13.49
C GLU A 41 -11.33 1.21 14.80
N SER A 42 -12.36 0.35 14.78
CA SER A 42 -12.75 -0.43 15.97
C SER A 42 -11.64 -1.39 16.41
N THR A 43 -10.95 -2.02 15.45
CA THR A 43 -9.85 -2.95 15.76
C THR A 43 -8.67 -2.21 16.38
N TRP A 44 -8.38 -0.98 15.95
CA TRP A 44 -7.31 -0.18 16.53
C TRP A 44 -7.63 0.22 17.98
N VAL A 45 -8.88 0.62 18.27
CA VAL A 45 -9.34 0.88 19.64
C VAL A 45 -9.15 -0.35 20.53
N ASP A 46 -9.55 -1.54 20.06
CA ASP A 46 -9.37 -2.78 20.81
C ASP A 46 -7.88 -3.10 21.08
N ILE A 47 -7.00 -2.88 20.09
CA ILE A 47 -5.54 -3.08 20.24
C ILE A 47 -4.97 -2.12 21.28
N ILE A 48 -5.37 -0.85 21.25
CA ILE A 48 -4.90 0.15 22.21
C ILE A 48 -5.35 -0.21 23.62
N ASP A 49 -6.62 -0.54 23.80
CA ASP A 49 -7.21 -0.86 25.11
C ASP A 49 -6.56 -2.09 25.75
N LEU A 50 -6.13 -3.05 24.94
CA LEU A 50 -5.46 -4.26 25.41
C LEU A 50 -3.97 -4.08 25.73
N HIS A 51 -3.28 -3.19 25.01
CA HIS A 51 -1.81 -3.14 25.01
C HIS A 51 -1.20 -1.84 25.51
N THR A 52 -2.00 -0.79 25.74
CA THR A 52 -1.49 0.55 26.06
C THR A 52 -1.78 0.91 27.51
N GLN A 53 -1.01 0.37 28.44
CA GLN A 53 -0.92 0.96 29.77
C GLN A 53 0.54 1.33 30.09
N ASP A 54 0.71 2.62 30.38
CA ASP A 54 1.85 3.31 30.99
C ASP A 54 3.16 3.52 30.19
N TYR A 55 3.15 3.44 28.85
CA TYR A 55 4.31 3.83 28.03
C TYR A 55 4.11 5.15 27.25
N ALA A 56 4.90 6.18 27.60
CA ALA A 56 4.81 7.50 26.98
C ALA A 56 5.06 7.50 25.46
N GLY A 57 5.93 6.60 24.96
CA GLY A 57 6.20 6.49 23.52
C GLY A 57 5.04 5.86 22.73
N ALA A 58 4.22 5.02 23.37
CA ALA A 58 3.04 4.43 22.75
C ALA A 58 1.93 5.48 22.57
N VAL A 59 1.81 6.44 23.50
CA VAL A 59 0.88 7.56 23.37
C VAL A 59 1.20 8.40 22.13
N THR A 60 2.46 8.82 21.96
CA THR A 60 2.89 9.61 20.79
C THR A 60 2.69 8.84 19.49
N PHE A 61 3.00 7.54 19.46
CA PHE A 61 2.76 6.72 18.27
C PHE A 61 1.27 6.55 17.98
N ASN A 62 0.46 6.32 19.01
CA ASN A 62 -0.98 6.18 18.87
C ASN A 62 -1.60 7.45 18.27
N ASP A 63 -1.27 8.61 18.84
CA ASP A 63 -1.74 9.91 18.32
C ASP A 63 -1.36 10.07 16.84
N TYR A 64 -0.13 9.70 16.47
CA TYR A 64 0.32 9.73 15.09
C TYR A 64 -0.50 8.80 14.19
N LEU A 65 -0.73 7.56 14.61
CA LEU A 65 -1.49 6.56 13.85
C LEU A 65 -2.95 6.98 13.65
N VAL A 66 -3.59 7.48 14.70
CA VAL A 66 -4.97 7.98 14.66
C VAL A 66 -5.08 9.16 13.69
N GLN A 67 -4.22 10.16 13.82
CA GLN A 67 -4.25 11.37 12.99
C GLN A 67 -3.80 11.15 11.55
N THR A 68 -3.04 10.08 11.28
CA THR A 68 -2.47 9.86 9.95
C THR A 68 -3.25 8.81 9.15
N TYR A 69 -3.74 7.75 9.80
CA TYR A 69 -4.22 6.55 9.09
C TYR A 69 -5.56 5.98 9.59
N VAL A 70 -5.94 6.12 10.87
CA VAL A 70 -7.04 5.32 11.44
C VAL A 70 -8.36 6.07 11.52
N ASP A 71 -8.35 7.34 11.95
CA ASP A 71 -9.58 8.10 12.17
C ASP A 71 -10.20 8.53 10.83
N LYS A 72 -11.39 8.06 10.51
CA LYS A 72 -12.03 8.33 9.21
C LYS A 72 -12.36 9.80 8.99
N ASP A 73 -12.57 10.57 10.06
CA ASP A 73 -13.01 11.96 9.98
C ASP A 73 -11.83 12.94 9.97
N VAL A 74 -10.69 12.58 10.55
CA VAL A 74 -9.53 13.49 10.67
C VAL A 74 -8.21 12.95 10.11
N SER A 75 -8.14 11.70 9.64
CA SER A 75 -6.90 11.14 9.12
C SER A 75 -6.42 11.85 7.85
N LEU A 76 -5.10 11.97 7.72
CA LEU A 76 -4.46 12.52 6.52
C LEU A 76 -4.64 11.62 5.29
N PHE A 77 -4.73 10.31 5.49
CA PHE A 77 -4.88 9.33 4.43
C PHE A 77 -6.11 8.46 4.67
N GLU A 78 -7.04 8.49 3.70
CA GLU A 78 -8.19 7.58 3.67
C GLU A 78 -7.75 6.12 3.78
N ILE A 79 -8.50 5.33 4.54
CA ILE A 79 -8.18 3.92 4.84
C ILE A 79 -8.01 3.12 3.54
N GLU A 80 -8.87 3.37 2.56
CA GLU A 80 -8.89 2.74 1.25
C GLU A 80 -7.59 2.96 0.46
N THR A 81 -6.81 3.99 0.78
CA THR A 81 -5.55 4.32 0.09
C THR A 81 -4.41 3.36 0.49
N TRP A 82 -4.36 2.96 1.77
CA TRP A 82 -3.27 2.15 2.30
C TRP A 82 -3.69 0.73 2.68
N ASN A 83 -4.99 0.46 2.82
CA ASN A 83 -5.52 -0.85 3.12
C ASN A 83 -5.38 -1.81 1.94
N ALA A 84 -4.76 -2.97 2.20
CA ALA A 84 -4.47 -3.98 1.20
C ALA A 84 -5.42 -5.19 1.26
N ASN A 85 -6.43 -5.19 2.15
CA ASN A 85 -7.33 -6.34 2.34
C ASN A 85 -8.06 -6.70 1.04
N ASN A 86 -8.70 -5.72 0.39
CA ASN A 86 -9.42 -5.93 -0.86
C ASN A 86 -8.48 -6.34 -2.01
N ALA A 87 -7.27 -5.79 -2.07
CA ALA A 87 -6.29 -6.16 -3.09
C ALA A 87 -5.80 -7.61 -2.91
N ASN A 88 -5.58 -8.04 -1.66
CA ASN A 88 -5.18 -9.41 -1.35
C ASN A 88 -6.33 -10.42 -1.58
N LEU A 89 -7.58 -10.07 -1.21
CA LEU A 89 -8.73 -10.95 -1.40
C LEU A 89 -9.10 -11.16 -2.87
N ASN A 90 -8.88 -10.13 -3.71
CA ASN A 90 -9.25 -10.15 -5.11
C ASN A 90 -8.08 -10.47 -6.06
N ASP A 91 -6.90 -10.86 -5.54
CA ASP A 91 -5.69 -11.11 -6.33
C ASP A 91 -5.39 -9.97 -7.33
N LEU A 92 -5.66 -8.72 -6.92
CA LEU A 92 -5.42 -7.57 -7.77
C LEU A 92 -3.91 -7.47 -8.04
N PRO A 93 -3.48 -7.21 -9.30
CA PRO A 93 -2.09 -7.26 -9.67
C PRO A 93 -1.28 -6.24 -8.86
N ARG A 94 -0.43 -6.74 -7.95
CA ARG A 94 0.42 -5.95 -7.04
C ARG A 94 1.54 -5.18 -7.75
N THR A 95 1.74 -5.41 -9.05
CA THR A 95 2.96 -4.95 -9.73
C THR A 95 2.65 -3.81 -10.70
N ASN A 96 3.32 -2.67 -10.50
CA ASN A 96 3.37 -1.57 -11.47
C ASN A 96 4.06 -1.98 -12.79
N ASN A 97 4.49 -3.24 -12.95
CA ASN A 97 5.17 -3.80 -14.12
C ASN A 97 4.53 -3.37 -15.45
N HIS A 98 3.20 -3.22 -15.49
CA HIS A 98 2.50 -2.72 -16.68
C HIS A 98 2.83 -1.25 -16.95
N VAL A 99 2.80 -0.39 -15.93
CA VAL A 99 3.13 1.04 -16.01
C VAL A 99 4.61 1.23 -16.32
N GLU A 100 5.50 0.48 -15.68
CA GLU A 100 6.94 0.53 -15.97
C GLU A 100 7.25 0.11 -17.41
N ARG A 101 6.63 -0.97 -17.88
CA ARG A 101 6.78 -1.43 -19.26
C ARG A 101 6.22 -0.41 -20.25
N TYR A 102 5.08 0.20 -19.94
CA TYR A 102 4.48 1.26 -20.76
C TYR A 102 5.43 2.46 -20.88
N ASN A 103 5.94 2.97 -19.75
CA ASN A 103 6.86 4.11 -19.74
C ASN A 103 8.18 3.79 -20.47
N SER A 104 8.78 2.63 -20.22
CA SER A 104 10.01 2.20 -20.90
C SER A 104 9.83 2.09 -22.41
N ARG A 105 8.66 1.63 -22.87
CA ARG A 105 8.33 1.57 -24.29
C ARG A 105 8.15 2.97 -24.87
N LEU A 106 7.41 3.85 -24.18
CA LEU A 106 7.26 5.24 -24.62
C LEU A 106 8.61 5.94 -24.78
N GLU A 107 9.50 5.80 -23.80
CA GLU A 107 10.85 6.34 -23.86
C GLU A 107 11.66 5.78 -25.05
N SER A 108 11.42 4.53 -25.44
CA SER A 108 12.10 3.92 -26.58
C SER A 108 11.59 4.40 -27.95
N ILE A 109 10.33 4.85 -28.03
CA ILE A 109 9.71 5.27 -29.31
C ILE A 109 9.69 6.78 -29.49
N PHE A 110 9.71 7.57 -28.40
CA PHE A 110 9.72 9.02 -28.49
C PHE A 110 11.14 9.54 -28.78
N PRO A 111 11.34 10.32 -29.83
CA PRO A 111 12.60 11.06 -30.00
C PRO A 111 12.73 12.09 -28.86
N SER A 112 13.95 12.49 -28.52
CA SER A 112 14.19 13.39 -27.38
C SER A 112 13.48 14.75 -27.51
N HIS A 113 13.23 15.21 -28.74
CA HIS A 113 12.51 16.45 -29.02
C HIS A 113 11.56 16.25 -30.22
N PRO A 114 10.42 15.56 -30.05
CA PRO A 114 9.48 15.33 -31.13
C PRO A 114 8.78 16.64 -31.51
N HIS A 115 8.48 16.81 -32.79
CA HIS A 115 7.51 17.83 -33.18
C HIS A 115 6.10 17.40 -32.75
N ILE A 116 5.20 18.35 -32.46
CA ILE A 116 3.86 18.04 -31.90
C ILE A 116 3.03 17.05 -32.75
N PHE A 117 3.15 17.09 -34.08
CA PHE A 117 2.46 16.16 -34.97
C PHE A 117 3.01 14.73 -34.86
N GLU A 118 4.33 14.58 -34.81
CA GLU A 118 5.01 13.30 -34.60
C GLU A 118 4.67 12.72 -33.23
N PHE A 119 4.61 13.57 -32.20
CA PHE A 119 4.17 13.17 -30.87
C PHE A 119 2.75 12.58 -30.87
N VAL A 120 1.82 13.22 -31.58
CA VAL A 120 0.42 12.76 -31.68
C VAL A 120 0.30 11.45 -32.47
N GLU A 121 1.08 11.27 -33.54
CA GLU A 121 1.11 10.02 -34.30
C GLU A 121 1.65 8.86 -33.44
N LEU A 122 2.77 9.07 -32.75
CA LEU A 122 3.36 8.07 -31.86
C LEU A 122 2.40 7.67 -30.72
N LEU A 123 1.67 8.63 -30.14
CA LEU A 123 0.66 8.33 -29.13
C LEU A 123 -0.50 7.51 -29.70
N ARG A 124 -0.95 7.80 -30.93
CA ARG A 124 -2.02 7.04 -31.58
C ARG A 124 -1.58 5.60 -31.83
N ASP A 125 -0.38 5.42 -32.35
CA ASP A 125 0.16 4.08 -32.64
C ASP A 125 0.35 3.27 -31.36
N GLU A 126 0.84 3.90 -30.29
CA GLU A 126 0.95 3.23 -28.99
C GLU A 126 -0.43 2.87 -28.43
N HIS A 127 -1.43 3.73 -28.57
CA HIS A 127 -2.80 3.41 -28.13
C HIS A 127 -3.36 2.19 -28.85
N ILE A 128 -3.17 2.10 -30.18
CA ILE A 128 -3.59 0.94 -30.98
C ILE A 128 -2.85 -0.33 -30.52
N TYR A 129 -1.54 -0.23 -30.31
CA TYR A 129 -0.72 -1.34 -29.82
C TYR A 129 -1.19 -1.86 -28.45
N GLN A 130 -1.42 -0.95 -27.50
CA GLN A 130 -1.86 -1.31 -26.15
C GLN A 130 -3.26 -1.94 -26.16
N HIS A 131 -4.15 -1.43 -27.02
CA HIS A 131 -5.47 -2.04 -27.20
C HIS A 131 -5.37 -3.49 -27.67
N HIS A 132 -4.55 -3.76 -28.69
CA HIS A 132 -4.31 -5.12 -29.17
C HIS A 132 -3.71 -6.04 -28.09
N GLN A 133 -2.73 -5.54 -27.32
CA GLN A 133 -2.15 -6.31 -26.22
C GLN A 133 -3.17 -6.66 -25.13
N ALA A 134 -4.09 -5.74 -24.80
CA ALA A 134 -5.16 -6.00 -23.85
C ALA A 134 -6.12 -7.08 -24.37
N GLU A 135 -6.51 -7.02 -25.64
CA GLU A 135 -7.35 -8.05 -26.27
C GLU A 135 -6.68 -9.43 -26.29
N GLU A 136 -5.39 -9.50 -26.63
CA GLU A 136 -4.62 -10.75 -26.59
C GLU A 136 -4.54 -11.34 -25.18
N SER A 137 -4.31 -10.50 -24.17
CA SER A 137 -4.28 -10.89 -22.75
C SER A 137 -5.63 -11.47 -22.29
N ASP A 138 -6.73 -10.84 -22.68
CA ASP A 138 -8.09 -11.32 -22.41
C ASP A 138 -8.36 -12.68 -23.05
N ILE A 139 -7.97 -12.86 -24.31
CA ILE A 139 -8.12 -14.13 -25.03
C ILE A 139 -7.30 -15.22 -24.34
N GLN A 140 -6.05 -14.94 -23.96
CA GLN A 140 -5.20 -15.90 -23.26
C GLN A 140 -5.78 -16.28 -21.90
N THR A 141 -6.31 -15.31 -21.16
CA THR A 141 -6.95 -15.54 -19.86
C THR A 141 -8.19 -16.42 -20.00
N ARG A 142 -9.02 -16.17 -21.02
CA ARG A 142 -10.19 -17.01 -21.33
C ARG A 142 -9.79 -18.44 -21.71
N LYS A 143 -8.74 -18.61 -22.53
CA LYS A 143 -8.19 -19.93 -22.89
C LYS A 143 -7.68 -20.69 -21.67
N ARG A 144 -6.93 -20.04 -20.78
CA ARG A 144 -6.45 -20.64 -19.52
C ARG A 144 -7.61 -21.10 -18.64
N LYS A 145 -8.62 -20.24 -18.42
CA LYS A 145 -9.82 -20.59 -17.65
C LYS A 145 -10.55 -21.80 -18.23
N LYS A 146 -10.73 -21.85 -19.56
CA LYS A 146 -11.36 -22.98 -20.26
C LYS A 146 -10.55 -24.28 -20.11
N SER A 147 -9.23 -24.20 -20.22
CA SER A 147 -8.34 -25.36 -20.02
C SER A 147 -8.45 -25.90 -18.60
N ILE A 148 -8.46 -25.02 -17.59
CA ILE A 148 -8.59 -25.41 -16.18
C ILE A 148 -9.94 -26.07 -15.91
N MET A 149 -11.05 -25.49 -16.39
CA MET A 149 -12.38 -26.14 -16.25
C MET A 149 -12.44 -27.52 -16.89
N THR A 150 -11.79 -27.71 -18.05
CA THR A 150 -11.79 -29.00 -18.74
C THR A 150 -11.01 -30.07 -17.96
N LEU A 151 -9.98 -29.68 -17.22
CA LEU A 151 -9.18 -30.57 -16.36
C LEU A 151 -9.87 -30.94 -15.04
N ILE A 152 -10.83 -30.12 -14.57
CA ILE A 152 -11.56 -30.36 -13.31
C ILE A 152 -12.76 -31.31 -13.52
N ILE A 153 -13.29 -31.40 -14.74
CA ILE A 153 -14.49 -32.18 -15.07
C ILE A 153 -14.18 -33.64 -15.48
N ASN A 154 -12.92 -33.96 -15.79
CA ASN A 154 -12.45 -35.33 -16.07
C ASN A 154 -11.71 -35.92 -14.87
#